data_AF-A0A5N6HFI1-F1
#
_entry.id   AF-A0A5N6HFI1-F1
#
_cell.length_a   1.000
_cell.length_b   1.000
_cell.length_c   1.000
_cell.angle_alpha   90.00
_cell.angle_beta   90.00
_cell.angle_gamma   90.00
#
_symmetry.space_group_name_H-M   'P 1'
#
loop_
_entity.id
_entity.type
_entity.pdbx_description
1 polymer ?
#
loop_
_entity_poly.entity_id
_entity_poly.type
_entity_poly.pdbx_seq_one_letter_code
_entity_poly.pdbx_strand_id
1 'polypeptide(L)'
;MTLKGALIRMTEYWPNLPDTKGVNCPVQFTNAELEEFFEKEEQLFQLNAVVNLWREQIGGASEDGWISNENYESARQKVVELMESLIAIAEGDQEDIALLEKGWPFRDQEGDN
;
A
#
# COMPACT_ATOMS: atom_id res chain seq x y z
N MET A 1 -2.65 -0.01 -9.46
CA MET A 1 -3.08 -1.28 -10.09
C MET A 1 -2.07 -2.34 -9.69
N THR A 2 -2.49 -3.45 -9.10
CA THR A 2 -1.58 -4.53 -8.67
C THR A 2 -1.32 -5.53 -9.81
N LEU A 3 -0.21 -6.28 -9.76
CA LEU A 3 0.09 -7.33 -10.75
C LEU A 3 -1.01 -8.41 -10.78
N LYS A 4 -1.47 -8.88 -9.62
CA LYS A 4 -2.55 -9.88 -9.53
C LYS A 4 -3.86 -9.33 -10.12
N GLY A 5 -4.22 -8.08 -9.84
CA GLY A 5 -5.39 -7.43 -10.42
C GLY A 5 -5.30 -7.28 -11.95
N ALA A 6 -4.11 -6.97 -12.48
CA ALA A 6 -3.88 -6.94 -13.92
C ALA A 6 -4.03 -8.32 -14.56
N LEU A 7 -3.49 -9.37 -13.92
CA LEU A 7 -3.62 -10.75 -14.40
C LEU A 7 -5.07 -11.23 -14.38
N ILE A 8 -5.83 -10.97 -13.32
CA ILE A 8 -7.26 -11.30 -13.24
C ILE A 8 -8.03 -10.67 -14.40
N ARG A 9 -7.85 -9.36 -14.62
CA ARG A 9 -8.45 -8.68 -15.77
C ARG A 9 -8.02 -9.32 -17.09
N MET A 10 -6.73 -9.64 -17.26
CA MET A 10 -6.26 -10.32 -18.48
C MET A 10 -6.94 -11.66 -18.73
N THR A 11 -7.29 -12.43 -17.69
CA THR A 11 -8.03 -13.70 -17.87
C THR A 11 -9.42 -13.47 -18.46
N GLU A 12 -10.11 -12.38 -18.09
CA GLU A 12 -11.42 -11.99 -18.63
C GLU A 12 -11.32 -11.57 -20.11
N TYR A 13 -10.24 -10.87 -20.48
CA TYR A 13 -10.00 -10.42 -21.85
C TYR A 13 -9.31 -11.45 -22.75
N TRP A 14 -8.88 -12.59 -22.22
CA TRP A 14 -8.14 -13.63 -22.96
C TRP A 14 -8.78 -14.04 -24.31
N PRO A 15 -10.11 -14.22 -24.42
CA PRO A 15 -10.74 -14.60 -25.69
C PRO A 15 -10.64 -13.53 -26.80
N ASN A 16 -10.31 -12.29 -26.44
CA ASN A 16 -10.20 -11.18 -27.38
C ASN A 16 -8.77 -10.95 -27.89
N LEU A 17 -7.79 -11.66 -27.33
CA LEU A 17 -6.40 -11.55 -27.77
C LEU A 17 -6.18 -12.24 -29.14
N PRO A 18 -5.24 -11.76 -29.97
CA PRO A 18 -4.82 -12.47 -31.17
C PRO A 18 -4.32 -13.87 -30.81
N ASP A 19 -4.57 -14.84 -31.70
CA ASP A 19 -4.04 -16.20 -31.61
C ASP A 19 -4.44 -17.02 -30.36
N THR A 20 -5.45 -16.59 -29.59
CA THR A 20 -5.98 -17.34 -28.44
C THR A 20 -7.22 -18.18 -28.74
N LYS A 21 -7.70 -18.17 -30.00
CA LYS A 21 -8.87 -18.97 -30.42
C LYS A 21 -8.60 -20.47 -30.21
N GLY A 22 -9.39 -21.10 -29.33
CA GLY A 22 -9.24 -22.51 -29.00
C GLY A 22 -8.09 -22.82 -28.03
N VAL A 23 -7.41 -21.80 -27.50
CA VAL A 23 -6.35 -21.93 -26.51
C VAL A 23 -6.90 -21.49 -25.16
N ASN A 24 -6.81 -22.36 -24.15
CA ASN A 24 -7.19 -22.02 -22.78
C ASN A 24 -6.24 -20.98 -22.19
N CYS A 25 -6.75 -20.07 -21.37
CA CYS A 25 -5.91 -19.11 -20.66
C CYS A 25 -4.92 -19.87 -19.76
N PRO A 26 -3.60 -19.55 -19.80
CA PRO A 26 -2.59 -20.25 -19.02
C PRO A 26 -2.69 -19.97 -17.52
N VAL A 27 -3.40 -18.91 -17.14
CA VAL A 27 -3.64 -18.52 -15.75
C VAL A 27 -5.13 -18.62 -15.49
N GLN A 28 -5.49 -19.28 -14.40
CA GLN A 28 -6.86 -19.47 -13.95
C GLN A 28 -6.88 -19.21 -12.45
N PHE A 29 -7.94 -18.56 -11.99
CA PHE A 29 -8.17 -18.30 -10.58
C PHE A 29 -9.46 -19.00 -10.17
N THR A 30 -9.45 -19.60 -9.00
CA THR A 30 -10.65 -20.13 -8.36
C THR A 30 -11.53 -19.00 -7.85
N ASN A 31 -12.83 -19.23 -7.68
CA ASN A 31 -13.73 -18.24 -7.11
C ASN A 31 -13.29 -17.77 -5.72
N ALA A 32 -12.75 -18.67 -4.90
CA ALA A 32 -12.22 -18.33 -3.58
C ALA A 32 -11.01 -17.39 -3.66
N GLU A 33 -10.09 -17.61 -4.62
CA GLU A 33 -8.93 -16.74 -4.82
C GLU A 33 -9.30 -15.35 -5.35
N LEU A 34 -10.41 -15.26 -6.10
CA LEU A 34 -10.95 -14.00 -6.60
C LEU A 34 -11.62 -13.22 -5.47
N GLU A 35 -12.48 -13.86 -4.69
CA GLU A 35 -13.17 -13.25 -3.54
C GLU A 35 -12.14 -12.70 -2.53
N GLU A 36 -11.18 -13.53 -2.11
CA GLU A 36 -10.10 -13.12 -1.21
C GLU A 36 -9.28 -11.95 -1.79
N PHE A 37 -9.05 -11.95 -3.11
CA PHE A 37 -8.31 -10.87 -3.74
C PHE A 37 -9.09 -9.56 -3.75
N PHE A 38 -10.37 -9.57 -4.10
CA PHE A 38 -11.18 -8.36 -4.18
C PHE A 38 -11.40 -7.72 -2.81
N GLU A 39 -11.61 -8.53 -1.76
CA GLU A 39 -11.66 -8.04 -0.38
C GLU A 39 -10.38 -7.31 0.02
N LYS A 40 -9.21 -7.90 -0.31
CA LYS A 40 -7.91 -7.29 0.00
C LYS A 40 -7.60 -6.09 -0.89
N GLU A 41 -8.00 -6.10 -2.16
CA GLU A 41 -7.73 -5.01 -3.10
C GLU A 41 -8.44 -3.72 -2.67
N GLU A 42 -9.68 -3.82 -2.19
CA GLU A 42 -10.41 -2.66 -1.66
C GLU A 42 -9.71 -2.07 -0.43
N GLN A 43 -9.32 -2.91 0.53
CA GLN A 43 -8.58 -2.48 1.72
C GLN A 43 -7.25 -1.81 1.34
N LEU A 44 -6.50 -2.40 0.40
CA LEU A 44 -5.24 -1.83 -0.09
C LEU A 44 -5.46 -0.47 -0.79
N PHE A 45 -6.53 -0.32 -1.56
CA PHE A 45 -6.86 0.94 -2.21
C PHE A 45 -7.14 2.05 -1.18
N GLN A 46 -7.91 1.74 -0.13
CA GLN A 46 -8.19 2.68 0.96
C GLN A 46 -6.91 3.04 1.74
N LEU A 47 -6.08 2.05 2.07
CA LEU A 47 -4.79 2.29 2.73
C LEU A 47 -3.86 3.19 1.91
N ASN A 48 -3.78 2.99 0.59
CA ASN A 48 -2.93 3.81 -0.28
C ASN A 48 -3.33 5.30 -0.21
N ALA A 49 -4.63 5.61 -0.14
CA ALA A 49 -5.08 6.99 0.00
C ALA A 49 -4.62 7.62 1.32
N VAL A 50 -4.72 6.88 2.43
CA VAL A 50 -4.27 7.34 3.76
C VAL A 50 -2.76 7.54 3.79
N VAL A 51 -1.99 6.57 3.29
CA VAL A 51 -0.52 6.67 3.25
C VAL A 51 -0.07 7.83 2.37
N ASN A 52 -0.73 8.08 1.24
CA ASN A 52 -0.41 9.23 0.39
C ASN A 52 -0.70 10.57 1.07
N LEU A 53 -1.83 10.68 1.79
CA LEU A 53 -2.12 11.86 2.60
C LEU A 53 -1.00 12.12 3.62
N TRP A 54 -0.54 11.07 4.32
CA TRP A 54 0.57 11.19 5.26
C TRP A 54 1.89 11.57 4.59
N ARG A 55 2.19 11.01 3.41
CA ARG A 55 3.37 11.40 2.61
C ARG A 55 3.37 12.89 2.27
N GLU A 56 2.21 13.43 1.87
CA GLU A 56 2.07 14.86 1.59
C GLU A 56 2.31 15.70 2.86
N GLN A 57 1.75 15.29 4.00
CA GLN A 57 1.92 15.97 5.28
C GLN A 57 3.39 16.06 5.71
N ILE A 58 4.16 14.98 5.56
CA ILE A 58 5.57 14.93 5.98
C ILE A 58 6.53 15.64 5.02
N GLY A 59 6.03 16.23 3.91
CA GLY A 59 6.85 17.01 2.98
C GLY A 59 6.98 16.41 1.58
N GLY A 60 6.14 15.44 1.22
CA GLY A 60 6.03 14.93 -0.15
C GLY A 60 7.16 13.98 -0.54
N ALA A 61 7.48 13.01 0.32
CA ALA A 61 8.42 11.95 -0.04
C ALA A 61 7.93 11.18 -1.28
N SER A 62 8.86 10.67 -2.09
CA SER A 62 8.51 9.83 -3.24
C SER A 62 7.81 8.53 -2.79
N GLU A 63 7.26 7.77 -3.75
CA GLU A 63 6.67 6.45 -3.46
C GLU A 63 7.69 5.50 -2.81
N ASP A 64 8.96 5.62 -3.16
CA ASP A 64 10.07 4.87 -2.58
C ASP A 64 10.62 5.47 -1.27
N GLY A 65 10.02 6.57 -0.78
CA GLY A 65 10.41 7.20 0.49
C GLY A 65 11.57 8.19 0.39
N TRP A 66 12.02 8.56 -0.81
CA TRP A 66 13.09 9.54 -0.98
C TRP A 66 12.59 10.96 -0.70
N ILE A 67 13.43 11.74 -0.01
CA ILE A 67 13.23 13.16 0.19
C ILE A 67 14.53 13.92 -0.10
N SER A 68 14.41 15.19 -0.49
CA SER A 68 15.60 16.04 -0.66
C SER A 68 16.32 16.23 0.68
N ASN A 69 17.64 16.29 0.64
CA ASN A 69 18.48 16.48 1.83
C ASN A 69 18.11 17.76 2.60
N GLU A 70 17.71 18.82 1.90
CA GLU A 70 17.27 20.10 2.49
C GLU A 70 16.00 19.95 3.34
N ASN A 71 15.11 19.03 2.96
CA ASN A 71 13.83 18.80 3.63
C ASN A 71 13.88 17.63 4.62
N TYR A 72 14.98 16.85 4.66
CA TYR A 72 15.09 15.62 5.44
C TYR A 72 14.81 15.84 6.93
N GLU A 73 15.49 16.80 7.56
CA GLU A 73 15.31 17.07 8.99
C GLU A 73 13.88 17.51 9.31
N SER A 74 13.28 18.35 8.46
CA SER A 74 11.88 18.78 8.63
C SER A 74 10.91 17.60 8.48
N ALA A 75 11.14 16.71 7.51
CA ALA A 75 10.31 15.53 7.33
C ALA A 75 10.44 14.54 8.48
N ARG A 76 11.66 14.31 8.97
CA ARG A 76 11.89 13.46 10.15
C ARG A 76 11.11 13.98 11.36
N GLN A 77 11.13 15.29 11.58
CA GLN A 77 10.33 15.90 12.65
C GLN A 77 8.83 15.68 12.43
N LYS A 78 8.33 15.93 11.22
CA LYS A 78 6.91 15.75 10.89
C LYS A 78 6.42 14.30 10.99
N VAL A 79 7.29 13.32 10.70
CA VAL A 79 6.98 11.89 10.90
C VAL A 79 6.72 11.60 12.37
N VAL A 80 7.54 12.16 13.28
CA VAL A 80 7.34 12.01 14.73
C VAL A 80 6.05 12.69 15.16
N GLU A 81 5.82 13.95 14.74
CA GLU A 81 4.60 14.70 15.07
C GLU A 81 3.33 13.98 14.58
N LEU A 82 3.37 13.40 13.38
CA LEU A 82 2.27 12.61 12.83
C LEU A 82 2.00 11.36 13.68
N MET A 83 3.03 10.59 14.03
CA MET A 83 2.89 9.43 14.89
C MET A 83 2.27 9.81 16.25
N GLU A 84 2.77 10.85 16.90
CA GLU A 84 2.24 11.34 18.18
C GLU A 84 0.76 11.75 18.07
N SER A 85 0.39 12.43 16.98
CA SER A 85 -1.01 12.82 16.75
C SER A 85 -1.94 11.61 16.57
N LEU A 86 -1.48 10.56 15.91
CA LEU A 86 -2.28 9.34 15.69
C LEU A 86 -2.41 8.53 16.99
N ILE A 87 -1.36 8.47 17.80
CA ILE A 87 -1.41 7.89 19.15
C ILE A 87 -2.38 8.66 20.04
N ALA A 88 -2.40 9.99 19.97
CA ALA A 88 -3.33 10.82 20.72
C ALA A 88 -4.80 10.56 20.30
N ILE A 89 -5.06 10.35 19.00
CA ILE A 89 -6.38 9.99 18.46
C ILE A 89 -6.84 8.61 18.94
N ALA A 90 -5.91 7.67 19.19
CA ALA A 90 -6.24 6.35 19.73
C ALA A 90 -6.69 6.39 21.21
N GLU A 91 -6.62 7.54 21.88
CA GLU A 91 -7.12 7.77 23.25
C GLU A 91 -6.65 6.73 24.30
N GLY A 92 -5.49 6.10 24.08
CA GLY A 92 -4.92 5.09 24.96
C GLY A 92 -5.35 3.65 24.67
N ASP A 93 -6.12 3.39 23.61
CA ASP A 93 -6.39 2.04 23.11
C ASP A 93 -5.09 1.36 22.71
N GLN A 94 -4.70 0.36 23.50
CA GLN A 94 -3.45 -0.36 23.32
C GLN A 94 -3.43 -1.24 22.06
N GLU A 95 -4.60 -1.72 21.62
CA GLU A 95 -4.70 -2.54 20.42
C GLU A 95 -4.48 -1.67 19.17
N ASP A 96 -5.14 -0.51 19.12
CA ASP A 96 -4.99 0.45 18.03
C ASP A 96 -3.56 1.00 17.94
N ILE A 97 -2.96 1.35 19.09
CA ILE A 97 -1.56 1.80 19.15
C ILE A 97 -0.62 0.71 18.64
N ALA A 98 -0.80 -0.54 19.07
CA ALA A 98 0.05 -1.65 18.63
C ALA A 98 -0.09 -1.93 17.12
N LEU A 99 -1.31 -1.78 16.57
CA LEU A 99 -1.56 -1.91 15.13
C LEU A 99 -0.90 -0.77 14.35
N LEU A 100 -1.00 0.47 14.85
CA LEU A 100 -0.35 1.64 14.26
C LEU A 100 1.17 1.48 14.22
N GLU A 101 1.79 1.09 15.34
CA GLU A 101 3.23 0.86 15.42
C GLU A 101 3.67 -0.24 14.46
N LYS A 102 2.96 -1.38 14.45
CA LYS A 102 3.27 -2.53 13.58
C LYS A 102 3.13 -2.19 12.10
N GLY A 103 2.12 -1.40 11.74
CA GLY A 103 1.80 -0.99 10.37
C GLY A 103 2.52 0.27 9.89
N TRP A 104 3.39 0.88 10.71
CA TRP A 104 3.96 2.19 10.42
C TRP A 104 4.82 2.20 9.14
N PRO A 105 4.46 3.00 8.11
CA PRO A 105 5.14 2.96 6.82
C PRO A 105 6.45 3.77 6.80
N PHE A 106 6.66 4.68 7.75
CA PHE A 106 7.84 5.58 7.80
C PHE A 106 8.84 5.15 8.87
N ARG A 107 9.01 3.85 9.05
CA ARG A 107 9.98 3.31 10.01
C ARG A 107 11.38 3.49 9.43
N ASP A 108 12.28 4.09 10.19
CA ASP A 108 13.70 4.13 9.81
C ASP A 108 14.20 2.69 9.67
N GLN A 109 14.68 2.36 8.46
CA GLN A 109 15.46 1.16 8.24
C GLN A 109 16.91 1.53 8.52
N GLU A 110 17.51 0.91 9.54
CA GLU A 110 18.96 0.85 9.60
C GLU A 110 19.41 0.16 8.31
N GLY A 111 20.06 0.90 7.42
CA GLY A 111 20.57 0.31 6.18
C GLY A 111 21.52 -0.83 6.55
N ASP A 112 21.29 -2.01 5.99
CA ASP A 112 22.28 -3.09 6.01
C ASP A 112 23.58 -2.54 5.38
N ASN A 113 24.59 -2.30 6.22
CA ASN A 113 25.96 -1.98 5.82
C ASN A 113 26.69 -3.21 5.28
#